data_AF-A0A8S2X4L1-F1
#
_entry.id   AF-A0A8S2X4L1-F1
#
_cell.length_a   1.000
_cell.length_b   1.000
_cell.length_c   1.000
_cell.angle_alpha   90.00
_cell.angle_beta   90.00
_cell.angle_gamma   90.00
#
_symmetry.space_group_name_H-M   'P 1'
#
loop_
_entity.id
_entity.type
_entity.pdbx_description
1 polymer ?
#
loop_
_entity_poly.entity_id
_entity_poly.type
_entity_poly.pdbx_seq_one_letter_code
_entity_poly.pdbx_strand_id
1 'polypeptide(L)'
;SIVPKEDAVRNARLKVLRKRLEQHFQKYFWDLCAVGDANKDGNIDLEEWLDVMNDIIRGLKDKNEFPEWYEGLHKALYRATEFLDERSATKDEFASMLISWDIDEAAAEKAYDFITDHGKKPMDYNLFSEFMKKFFLNEIPNHPLNLGLDK
;
A
#
# COMPACT_ATOMS: atom_id res chain seq x y z
N SER A 1 -7.43 33.62 14.19
CA SER A 1 -8.32 32.55 14.70
C SER A 1 -7.51 31.67 15.64
N ILE A 2 -7.94 31.49 16.88
CA ILE A 2 -7.28 30.59 17.84
C ILE A 2 -7.75 29.18 17.51
N VAL A 3 -6.83 28.32 17.07
CA VAL A 3 -7.15 26.90 16.80
C VAL A 3 -7.62 26.26 18.12
N PRO A 4 -8.77 25.56 18.15
CA PRO A 4 -9.24 24.85 19.33
C PRO A 4 -8.16 23.93 19.91
N LYS A 5 -8.11 23.78 21.24
CA LYS A 5 -7.04 23.04 21.94
C LYS A 5 -6.92 21.59 21.45
N GLU A 6 -8.04 20.96 21.13
CA GLU A 6 -8.10 19.58 20.60
C GLU A 6 -7.50 19.49 19.19
N ASP A 7 -7.82 20.45 18.32
CA ASP A 7 -7.24 20.57 16.99
C ASP A 7 -5.74 20.84 17.04
N ALA A 8 -5.28 21.66 17.99
CA ALA A 8 -3.85 21.93 18.18
C ALA A 8 -3.08 20.67 18.61
N VAL A 9 -3.66 19.86 19.51
CA VAL A 9 -3.07 18.58 19.95
C VAL A 9 -3.05 17.57 18.79
N ARG A 10 -4.15 17.46 18.04
CA ARG A 10 -4.22 16.64 16.83
C ARG A 10 -3.15 17.05 15.82
N ASN A 11 -3.08 18.33 15.46
CA ASN A 11 -2.09 18.85 14.50
C ASN A 11 -0.63 18.62 14.95
N ALA A 12 -0.34 18.74 16.25
CA ALA A 12 1.00 18.45 16.78
C ALA A 12 1.37 16.96 16.66
N ARG A 13 0.42 16.06 16.95
CA ARG A 13 0.62 14.61 16.75
C ARG A 13 0.84 14.28 15.29
N LEU A 14 0.05 14.87 14.39
CA LEU A 14 0.18 14.68 12.95
C LEU A 14 1.55 15.13 12.43
N LYS A 15 2.07 16.26 12.92
CA LYS A 15 3.40 16.73 12.51
C LYS A 15 4.51 15.74 12.90
N VAL A 16 4.44 15.16 14.09
CA VAL A 16 5.42 14.15 14.55
C VAL A 16 5.27 12.85 13.75
N LEU A 17 4.03 12.42 13.49
CA LEU A 17 3.75 11.23 12.70
C LEU A 17 4.28 11.37 11.27
N ARG A 18 3.98 12.48 10.60
CA ARG A 18 4.46 12.79 9.24
C ARG A 18 5.98 12.75 9.15
N LYS A 19 6.69 13.38 10.09
CA LYS A 19 8.15 13.35 10.10
C LYS A 19 8.72 11.94 10.23
N ARG A 20 8.09 11.07 11.05
CA ARG A 20 8.52 9.66 11.18
C ARG A 20 8.20 8.86 9.93
N LEU A 21 7.03 9.09 9.32
CA LEU A 21 6.64 8.45 8.06
C LEU A 21 7.60 8.85 6.94
N GLU A 22 7.95 10.12 6.82
CA GLU A 22 8.93 10.62 5.85
C GLU A 22 10.29 9.95 6.01
N GLN A 23 10.80 9.86 7.24
CA GLN A 23 12.10 9.22 7.51
C GLN A 23 12.09 7.72 7.17
N HIS A 24 11.03 7.02 7.53
CA HIS A 24 10.89 5.60 7.22
C HIS A 24 10.68 5.37 5.73
N PHE A 25 9.84 6.18 5.08
CA PHE A 25 9.60 6.11 3.64
C PHE A 25 10.89 6.32 2.86
N GLN A 26 11.69 7.34 3.20
CA GLN A 26 12.99 7.56 2.54
C GLN A 26 13.89 6.34 2.67
N LYS A 27 14.01 5.75 3.87
CA LYS A 27 14.80 4.53 4.06
C LYS A 27 14.33 3.41 3.13
N TYR A 28 13.04 3.09 3.15
CA TYR A 28 12.50 1.97 2.37
C TYR A 28 12.50 2.22 0.86
N PHE A 29 12.35 3.48 0.45
CA PHE A 29 12.52 3.88 -0.95
C PHE A 29 13.97 3.66 -1.42
N TRP A 30 14.95 4.02 -0.60
CA TRP A 30 16.36 3.74 -0.92
C TRP A 30 16.70 2.25 -0.90
N ASP A 31 16.06 1.46 -0.02
CA ASP A 31 16.20 0.00 -0.04
C ASP A 31 15.67 -0.58 -1.37
N LEU A 32 14.52 -0.09 -1.87
CA LEU A 32 14.01 -0.44 -3.21
C LEU A 32 15.02 -0.07 -4.31
N CYS A 33 15.54 1.16 -4.31
CA CYS A 33 16.54 1.58 -5.29
C CYS A 33 17.80 0.70 -5.25
N ALA A 34 18.26 0.31 -4.07
CA ALA A 34 19.46 -0.52 -3.92
C ALA A 34 19.27 -1.96 -4.43
N VAL A 35 18.05 -2.48 -4.39
CA VAL A 35 17.70 -3.81 -4.92
C VAL A 35 17.36 -3.75 -6.41
N GLY A 36 16.68 -2.69 -6.84
CA GLY A 36 16.20 -2.53 -8.21
C GLY A 36 17.25 -2.00 -9.18
N ASP A 37 18.15 -1.12 -8.78
CA ASP A 37 19.25 -0.62 -9.65
C ASP A 37 20.41 -1.62 -9.60
N ALA A 38 20.22 -2.76 -10.27
CA ALA A 38 21.13 -3.90 -10.22
C ALA A 38 22.47 -3.57 -10.87
N ASN A 39 22.45 -2.78 -11.95
CA ASN A 39 23.62 -2.38 -12.70
C ASN A 39 24.34 -1.13 -12.11
N LYS A 40 23.69 -0.41 -11.17
CA LYS A 40 24.17 0.81 -10.49
C LYS A 40 24.36 2.01 -11.40
N ASP A 41 23.54 2.13 -12.43
CA ASP A 41 23.56 3.26 -13.36
C ASP A 41 22.73 4.45 -12.88
N GLY A 42 22.02 4.29 -11.76
CA GLY A 42 21.17 5.30 -11.15
C GLY A 42 19.72 5.29 -11.65
N ASN A 43 19.36 4.33 -12.50
CA ASN A 43 18.00 4.11 -12.98
C ASN A 43 17.56 2.67 -12.65
N ILE A 44 16.25 2.43 -12.70
CA ILE A 44 15.68 1.09 -12.68
C ILE A 44 14.98 0.95 -14.02
N ASP A 45 15.51 0.13 -14.91
CA ASP A 45 14.86 -0.15 -16.18
C ASP A 45 13.71 -1.17 -16.03
N LEU A 46 13.07 -1.54 -17.14
CA LEU A 46 11.96 -2.48 -17.11
C LEU A 46 12.38 -3.90 -16.70
N GLU A 47 13.55 -4.38 -17.13
CA GLU A 47 14.01 -5.72 -16.79
C GLU A 47 14.35 -5.80 -15.30
N GLU A 48 15.05 -4.80 -14.80
CA GLU A 48 15.35 -4.62 -13.38
C GLU A 48 14.08 -4.52 -12.53
N TRP A 49 13.08 -3.75 -12.97
CA TRP A 49 11.80 -3.68 -12.29
C TRP A 49 11.07 -5.03 -12.25
N LEU A 50 11.09 -5.79 -13.36
CA LEU A 50 10.51 -7.12 -13.40
C LEU A 50 11.21 -8.09 -12.43
N ASP A 51 12.52 -7.98 -12.27
CA ASP A 51 13.28 -8.76 -11.29
C ASP A 51 12.89 -8.42 -9.85
N VAL A 52 12.70 -7.14 -9.55
CA VAL A 52 12.14 -6.68 -8.27
C VAL A 52 10.76 -7.30 -8.01
N MET A 53 9.87 -7.25 -9.00
CA MET A 53 8.53 -7.85 -8.90
C MET A 53 8.60 -9.37 -8.71
N ASN A 54 9.51 -10.05 -9.41
CA ASN A 54 9.73 -11.47 -9.29
C ASN A 54 10.22 -11.86 -7.88
N ASP A 55 11.07 -11.05 -7.24
CA ASP A 55 11.50 -11.29 -5.86
C ASP A 55 10.34 -11.18 -4.87
N ILE A 56 9.46 -10.19 -5.04
CA ILE A 56 8.22 -10.07 -4.25
C ILE A 56 7.36 -11.32 -4.44
N ILE A 57 7.07 -11.71 -5.68
CA ILE A 57 6.25 -12.89 -5.99
C ILE A 57 6.87 -14.17 -5.42
N ARG A 58 8.21 -14.32 -5.51
CA ARG A 58 8.92 -15.47 -4.95
C ARG A 58 8.79 -15.53 -3.43
N GLY A 59 8.99 -14.41 -2.73
CA GLY A 59 8.79 -14.33 -1.28
C GLY A 59 7.39 -14.77 -0.88
N LEU A 60 6.37 -14.33 -1.62
CA LEU A 60 4.99 -14.71 -1.39
C LEU A 60 4.73 -16.20 -1.68
N LYS A 61 5.26 -16.75 -2.76
CA LYS A 61 5.09 -18.18 -3.11
C LYS A 61 5.81 -19.11 -2.13
N ASP A 62 7.01 -18.75 -1.69
CA ASP A 62 7.86 -19.62 -0.87
C ASP A 62 7.52 -19.53 0.62
N LYS A 63 7.18 -18.33 1.11
CA LYS A 63 7.03 -18.04 2.54
C LYS A 63 5.68 -17.43 2.91
N ASN A 64 4.86 -17.04 1.93
CA ASN A 64 3.64 -16.25 2.16
C ASN A 64 3.91 -14.90 2.87
N GLU A 65 5.08 -14.33 2.62
CA GLU A 65 5.58 -13.11 3.24
C GLU A 65 6.21 -12.21 2.18
N PHE A 66 6.09 -10.89 2.37
CA PHE A 66 6.84 -9.95 1.54
C PHE A 66 8.35 -10.04 1.87
N PRO A 67 9.24 -9.80 0.90
CA PRO A 67 10.66 -9.60 1.21
C PRO A 67 10.83 -8.51 2.28
N GLU A 68 11.82 -8.68 3.17
CA GLU A 68 12.04 -7.75 4.30
C GLU A 68 12.24 -6.30 3.82
N TRP A 69 12.92 -6.12 2.69
CA TRP A 69 13.15 -4.81 2.08
C TRP A 69 11.84 -4.15 1.61
N TYR A 70 10.84 -4.94 1.20
CA TYR A 70 9.55 -4.46 0.69
C TYR A 70 8.51 -4.27 1.80
N GLU A 71 8.52 -5.08 2.85
CA GLU A 71 7.50 -5.03 3.91
C GLU A 71 7.43 -3.64 4.57
N GLY A 72 8.60 -3.02 4.80
CA GLY A 72 8.69 -1.67 5.33
C GLY A 72 8.08 -0.62 4.40
N LEU A 73 8.37 -0.71 3.10
CA LEU A 73 7.82 0.19 2.08
C LEU A 73 6.31 0.04 1.98
N HIS A 74 5.81 -1.20 1.89
CA HIS A 74 4.39 -1.52 1.83
C HIS A 74 3.63 -0.93 3.02
N LYS A 75 4.16 -1.07 4.24
CA LYS A 75 3.58 -0.48 5.45
C LYS A 75 3.61 1.05 5.45
N ALA A 76 4.67 1.65 4.93
CA ALA A 76 4.78 3.09 4.81
C ALA A 76 3.77 3.66 3.81
N LEU A 77 3.59 2.99 2.66
CA LEU A 77 2.60 3.35 1.65
C LEU A 77 1.18 3.30 2.21
N TYR A 78 0.81 2.19 2.87
CA TYR A 78 -0.51 2.08 3.52
C TYR A 78 -0.74 3.18 4.57
N ARG A 79 0.29 3.54 5.34
CA ARG A 79 0.18 4.64 6.33
C ARG A 79 0.15 6.04 5.72
N ALA A 80 0.66 6.20 4.51
CA ALA A 80 0.56 7.46 3.79
C ALA A 80 -0.87 7.67 3.25
N THR A 81 -1.59 6.58 2.99
CA THR A 81 -2.97 6.57 2.50
C THR A 81 -4.00 6.55 3.63
N GLU A 82 -3.64 6.07 4.83
CA GLU A 82 -4.41 6.34 6.05
C GLU A 82 -4.39 7.85 6.33
N PHE A 83 -5.48 8.52 5.94
CA PHE A 83 -5.75 9.89 6.34
C PHE A 83 -6.04 9.92 7.84
N LEU A 84 -4.96 9.99 8.62
CA LEU A 84 -4.94 10.64 9.93
C LEU A 84 -5.89 10.00 10.97
N ASP A 85 -5.37 8.99 11.66
CA ASP A 85 -5.73 8.57 13.04
C ASP A 85 -6.79 7.45 13.19
N GLU A 86 -7.40 6.96 12.11
CA GLU A 86 -8.23 5.74 12.14
C GLU A 86 -7.39 4.50 11.80
N ARG A 87 -7.45 3.46 12.63
CA ARG A 87 -6.64 2.22 12.46
C ARG A 87 -7.06 1.39 11.24
N SER A 88 -8.03 1.86 10.48
CA SER A 88 -8.67 1.13 9.40
C SER A 88 -9.21 2.10 8.36
N ALA A 89 -8.97 1.82 7.08
CA ALA A 89 -9.46 2.63 5.99
C ALA A 89 -10.98 2.43 5.77
N THR A 90 -11.69 3.54 5.60
CA THR A 90 -13.07 3.54 5.09
C THR A 90 -13.10 3.16 3.60
N LYS A 91 -14.30 2.85 3.07
CA LYS A 91 -14.47 2.57 1.64
C LYS A 91 -14.04 3.76 0.78
N ASP A 92 -14.47 4.96 1.14
CA ASP A 92 -14.18 6.19 0.40
C ASP A 92 -12.67 6.50 0.38
N GLU A 93 -11.96 6.28 1.48
CA GLU A 93 -10.51 6.44 1.55
C GLU A 93 -9.78 5.42 0.67
N PHE A 94 -10.19 4.15 0.71
CA PHE A 94 -9.62 3.10 -0.12
C PHE A 94 -9.88 3.37 -1.61
N ALA A 95 -11.10 3.76 -1.98
CA ALA A 95 -11.44 4.12 -3.35
C ALA A 95 -10.64 5.35 -3.81
N SER A 96 -10.57 6.40 -3.00
CA SER A 96 -9.79 7.61 -3.30
C SER A 96 -8.30 7.31 -3.52
N MET A 97 -7.73 6.41 -2.70
CA MET A 97 -6.36 5.94 -2.88
C MET A 97 -6.18 5.25 -4.25
N LEU A 98 -7.06 4.31 -4.59
CA LEU A 98 -6.94 3.55 -5.85
C LEU A 98 -7.22 4.42 -7.09
N ILE A 99 -8.12 5.39 -6.99
CA ILE A 99 -8.35 6.39 -8.05
C ILE A 99 -7.07 7.17 -8.35
N SER A 100 -6.23 7.45 -7.35
CA SER A 100 -4.93 8.11 -7.57
C SER A 100 -3.93 7.26 -8.35
N TRP A 101 -4.22 5.96 -8.51
CA TRP A 101 -3.46 4.99 -9.31
C TRP A 101 -4.18 4.67 -10.64
N ASP A 102 -5.10 5.53 -11.08
CA ASP A 102 -5.91 5.37 -12.28
C ASP A 102 -6.79 4.09 -12.29
N ILE A 103 -7.17 3.59 -11.10
CA ILE A 103 -8.14 2.50 -10.97
C ILE A 103 -9.55 3.07 -10.97
N ASP A 104 -10.44 2.41 -11.72
CA ASP A 104 -11.86 2.74 -11.77
C ASP A 104 -12.51 2.63 -10.37
N GLU A 105 -13.28 3.66 -10.00
CA GLU A 105 -13.93 3.76 -8.70
C GLU A 105 -14.85 2.55 -8.43
N ALA A 106 -15.62 2.10 -9.41
CA ALA A 106 -16.52 0.97 -9.25
C ALA A 106 -15.76 -0.35 -9.03
N ALA A 107 -14.59 -0.51 -9.66
CA ALA A 107 -13.70 -1.64 -9.41
C ALA A 107 -13.11 -1.58 -7.99
N ALA A 108 -12.70 -0.39 -7.53
CA ALA A 108 -12.17 -0.16 -6.19
C ALA A 108 -13.22 -0.47 -5.09
N GLU A 109 -14.44 0.04 -5.24
CA GLU A 109 -15.54 -0.24 -4.29
C GLU A 109 -15.89 -1.73 -4.24
N LYS A 110 -15.96 -2.39 -5.40
CA LYS A 110 -16.22 -3.83 -5.49
C LYS A 110 -15.14 -4.65 -4.79
N ALA A 111 -13.87 -4.26 -4.96
CA ALA A 111 -12.75 -4.89 -4.26
C ALA A 111 -12.86 -4.67 -2.74
N TYR A 112 -13.15 -3.45 -2.29
CA TYR A 112 -13.33 -3.14 -0.88
C TYR A 112 -14.41 -4.01 -0.22
N ASP A 113 -15.58 -4.10 -0.84
CA ASP A 113 -16.69 -4.92 -0.33
C ASP A 113 -16.32 -6.40 -0.25
N PHE A 114 -15.59 -6.90 -1.24
CA PHE A 114 -15.11 -8.28 -1.24
C PHE A 114 -14.10 -8.54 -0.11
N ILE A 115 -13.11 -7.65 0.05
CA ILE A 115 -12.04 -7.79 1.05
C ILE A 115 -12.61 -7.71 2.48
N THR A 116 -13.50 -6.76 2.72
CA THR A 116 -14.08 -6.48 4.05
C THR A 116 -15.26 -7.37 4.41
N ASP A 117 -15.69 -8.29 3.53
CA ASP A 117 -16.95 -9.04 3.65
C ASP A 117 -18.12 -8.09 3.93
N HIS A 118 -18.29 -7.10 3.03
CA HIS A 118 -19.28 -6.04 3.11
C HIS A 118 -19.25 -5.27 4.44
N GLY A 119 -18.04 -4.91 4.90
CA GLY A 119 -17.82 -4.16 6.14
C GLY A 119 -17.85 -4.98 7.43
N LYS A 120 -17.98 -6.32 7.38
CA LYS A 120 -17.87 -7.16 8.58
C LYS A 120 -16.46 -7.20 9.16
N LYS A 121 -15.44 -6.91 8.35
CA LYS A 121 -14.04 -6.81 8.76
C LYS A 121 -13.53 -5.39 8.53
N PRO A 122 -12.83 -4.78 9.51
CA PRO A 122 -12.20 -3.49 9.30
C PRO A 122 -11.03 -3.63 8.31
N MET A 123 -10.88 -2.67 7.41
CA MET A 123 -9.71 -2.57 6.52
C MET A 123 -8.50 -2.03 7.29
N ASP A 124 -7.99 -2.81 8.25
CA ASP A 124 -6.72 -2.51 8.92
C ASP A 124 -5.52 -2.95 8.05
N TYR A 125 -4.30 -2.60 8.48
CA TYR A 125 -3.08 -2.99 7.77
C TYR A 125 -2.95 -4.50 7.55
N ASN A 126 -3.43 -5.34 8.48
CA ASN A 126 -3.30 -6.78 8.34
C ASN A 126 -4.22 -7.28 7.23
N LEU A 127 -5.47 -6.83 7.20
CA LEU A 127 -6.41 -7.19 6.14
C LEU A 127 -5.95 -6.64 4.78
N PHE A 128 -5.47 -5.40 4.74
CA PHE A 128 -4.90 -4.80 3.55
C PHE A 128 -3.67 -5.57 3.03
N SER A 129 -2.76 -5.95 3.92
CA SER A 129 -1.58 -6.76 3.57
C SER A 129 -2.00 -8.11 2.98
N GLU A 130 -2.93 -8.83 3.61
CA GLU A 130 -3.46 -10.09 3.08
C GLU A 130 -4.16 -9.92 1.72
N PHE A 131 -4.85 -8.79 1.51
CA PHE A 131 -5.35 -8.42 0.19
C PHE A 131 -4.22 -8.26 -0.82
N MET A 132 -3.20 -7.45 -0.53
CA MET A 132 -2.09 -7.18 -1.46
C MET A 132 -1.33 -8.46 -1.82
N LYS A 133 -1.12 -9.38 -0.87
CA LYS A 133 -0.54 -10.70 -1.17
C LYS A 133 -1.37 -11.48 -2.17
N LYS A 134 -2.70 -11.49 -2.00
CA LYS A 134 -3.62 -12.16 -2.92
C LYS A 134 -3.66 -11.47 -4.27
N PHE A 135 -3.63 -10.13 -4.31
CA PHE A 135 -3.55 -9.38 -5.56
C PHE A 135 -2.33 -9.78 -6.39
N PHE A 136 -1.14 -9.86 -5.79
CA PHE A 136 0.08 -10.27 -6.50
C PHE A 136 0.05 -11.71 -7.03
N LEU A 137 -0.71 -12.60 -6.40
CA LEU A 137 -0.75 -14.02 -6.73
C LEU A 137 -2.02 -14.45 -7.48
N ASN A 138 -3.00 -13.55 -7.68
CA ASN A 138 -4.29 -13.95 -8.21
C ASN A 138 -4.24 -14.09 -9.73
N GLU A 139 -4.37 -15.32 -10.20
CA GLU A 139 -4.41 -15.66 -11.63
C GLU A 139 -5.85 -15.86 -12.14
N ILE A 140 -6.87 -15.68 -11.30
CA ILE A 140 -8.28 -15.85 -11.67
C ILE A 140 -8.74 -14.62 -12.48
N PRO A 141 -9.15 -14.76 -13.75
CA PRO A 141 -9.57 -13.63 -14.57
C PRO A 141 -10.84 -12.95 -14.04
N ASN A 142 -10.93 -11.63 -14.21
CA ASN A 142 -12.03 -10.76 -13.80
C ASN A 142 -12.39 -10.84 -12.30
N HIS A 143 -11.49 -11.34 -11.46
CA HIS A 143 -11.71 -11.46 -10.04
C HIS A 143 -11.74 -10.07 -9.39
N PRO A 144 -12.59 -9.81 -8.37
CA PRO A 144 -12.66 -8.49 -7.73
C PRO A 144 -11.32 -7.96 -7.24
N LEU A 145 -10.43 -8.85 -6.81
CA LEU A 145 -9.09 -8.46 -6.32
C LEU A 145 -8.18 -7.92 -7.43
N ASN A 146 -8.43 -8.20 -8.71
CA ASN A 146 -7.60 -7.72 -9.82
C ASN A 146 -7.86 -6.26 -10.18
N LEU A 147 -8.80 -5.60 -9.48
CA LEU A 147 -9.10 -4.18 -9.65
C LEU A 147 -9.52 -3.80 -11.09
N GLY A 148 -9.94 -4.79 -11.89
CA GLY A 148 -10.31 -4.58 -13.30
C GLY A 148 -9.14 -4.33 -14.24
N LEU A 149 -7.91 -4.60 -13.82
CA LEU A 149 -6.68 -4.44 -14.62
C LEU A 149 -6.46 -5.58 -15.62
N ASP A 150 -7.20 -6.68 -15.47
CA ASP A 150 -7.07 -7.92 -16.25
C ASP A 150 -8.22 -8.13 -17.26
N LYS A 151 -8.87 -7.03 -17.65
CA LYS A 151 -9.95 -7.01 -18.66
C LYS A 151 -9.43 -7.16 -20.08
#